data_AF-A0A7J8BF62-F1
#
_entry.id   AF-A0A7J8BF62-F1
#
_cell.length_a   1.000
_cell.length_b   1.000
_cell.length_c   1.000
_cell.angle_alpha   90.00
_cell.angle_beta   90.00
_cell.angle_gamma   90.00
#
_symmetry.space_group_name_H-M   'P 1'
#
loop_
_entity.id
_entity.type
_entity.pdbx_description
1 polymer ?
#
loop_
_entity_poly.entity_id
_entity_poly.type
_entity_poly.pdbx_seq_one_letter_code
_entity_poly.pdbx_strand_id
1 'polypeptide(L)'
;MYLSRFLSIHALWVTVSSVMQPYPLVWGHYDVCKTQIYTEEGKVWDYMACQPESTDMTKYLKVKLDPPDITCGDPPETFCAMGNPYMCNNECDASTPELAHPPELMFDFEGRHPSTFWQSATWKDYPKPLQVNITLSWSKTIELTDNIVITFESGRPDQMILEKSLDYGRTWQPYQYYATDCLDAFHMDPKSVKDLSQHTVLEIICTEEYSTGYMTNSKIIHFEIKDRFAFFAGPWLRNMASLYGQLDTTKKLRDFFTVTDLRIRLLRPAVGEIFVDELHLARYFYAISDIKVHGRCKCNLHATVCVYDNSKLTCECEHNTTGPDCGKCKKNYQGRPWSPGSYLPIPKGTANTCESLMISTFTTYPPKFNRIWPNISSLEVSNPKQVAPKVALSTVSSVQVANHKRANVCDNELLHCQNGGTCHNNVRCLCPAAYTGILCEKLRCEEAGSCGSDSGQGASPRGHPALLLLLLPLPPLLTALLATASPLGF
;
A
#
# COMPACT_ATOMS: atom_id res chain seq x y z
N MET A 1 -59.31 -4.49 26.41
CA MET A 1 -58.96 -3.58 25.28
C MET A 1 -57.50 -3.07 25.29
N TYR A 2 -56.61 -3.54 26.17
CA TYR A 2 -55.18 -3.16 26.16
C TYR A 2 -54.26 -4.16 25.44
N LEU A 3 -54.69 -5.41 25.22
CA LEU A 3 -53.88 -6.42 24.54
C LEU A 3 -53.79 -6.22 23.02
N SER A 4 -54.84 -5.66 22.40
CA SER A 4 -54.91 -5.48 20.94
C SER A 4 -54.03 -4.34 20.42
N ARG A 5 -53.67 -3.38 21.27
CA ARG A 5 -52.83 -2.23 20.88
C ARG A 5 -51.33 -2.50 20.99
N PHE A 6 -50.92 -3.44 21.85
CA PHE A 6 -49.53 -3.89 21.93
C PHE A 6 -49.11 -4.76 20.74
N LEU A 7 -50.03 -5.55 20.18
CA LEU A 7 -49.75 -6.42 19.03
C LEU A 7 -49.59 -5.64 17.71
N SER A 8 -50.28 -4.52 17.51
CA SER A 8 -50.11 -3.69 16.30
C SER A 8 -48.79 -2.91 16.28
N ILE A 9 -48.23 -2.53 17.44
CA ILE A 9 -46.94 -1.81 17.49
C ILE A 9 -45.77 -2.78 17.24
N HIS A 10 -45.88 -4.03 17.69
CA HIS A 10 -44.91 -5.07 17.34
C HIS A 10 -44.97 -5.48 15.86
N ALA A 11 -46.16 -5.50 15.24
CA ALA A 11 -46.30 -5.85 13.82
C ALA A 11 -45.68 -4.79 12.88
N LEU A 12 -45.70 -3.50 13.25
CA LEU A 12 -45.03 -2.45 12.47
C LEU A 12 -43.50 -2.46 12.63
N TRP A 13 -42.99 -2.92 13.78
CA TRP A 13 -41.54 -2.99 13.99
C TRP A 13 -40.91 -4.20 13.28
N VAL A 14 -41.64 -5.31 13.15
CA VAL A 14 -41.19 -6.50 12.42
C VAL A 14 -41.18 -6.27 10.91
N THR A 15 -42.09 -5.45 10.36
CA THR A 15 -42.11 -5.15 8.91
C THR A 15 -41.09 -4.08 8.51
N VAL A 16 -40.77 -3.11 9.37
CA VAL A 16 -39.66 -2.16 9.11
C VAL A 16 -38.28 -2.82 9.30
N SER A 17 -38.16 -3.78 10.21
CA SER A 17 -36.90 -4.55 10.40
C SER A 17 -36.65 -5.58 9.29
N SER A 18 -37.66 -5.93 8.49
CA SER A 18 -37.53 -6.89 7.38
C SER A 18 -37.25 -6.22 6.02
N VAL A 19 -37.22 -4.88 5.95
CA VAL A 19 -36.92 -4.11 4.72
C VAL A 19 -35.62 -3.30 4.84
N MET A 20 -34.88 -3.45 5.94
CA MET A 20 -33.46 -3.15 5.99
C MET A 20 -32.71 -4.41 6.36
N GLN A 21 -32.57 -5.32 5.39
CA GLN A 21 -31.33 -6.10 5.35
C GLN A 21 -30.20 -5.07 5.40
N PRO A 22 -29.28 -5.13 6.37
CA PRO A 22 -28.01 -4.47 6.17
C PRO A 22 -27.48 -5.08 4.88
N TYR A 23 -27.34 -4.27 3.82
CA TYR A 23 -26.43 -4.61 2.75
C TYR A 23 -25.16 -5.06 3.47
N PRO A 24 -24.71 -6.31 3.32
CA PRO A 24 -23.44 -6.69 3.89
C PRO A 24 -22.42 -5.79 3.20
N LEU A 25 -21.93 -4.79 3.91
CA LEU A 25 -20.76 -3.98 3.55
C LEU A 25 -19.47 -4.82 3.60
N VAL A 26 -19.61 -6.15 3.65
CA VAL A 26 -18.57 -7.17 3.68
C VAL A 26 -18.93 -8.25 2.66
N TRP A 27 -19.14 -7.89 1.40
CA TRP A 27 -18.76 -8.82 0.35
C TRP A 27 -17.25 -8.63 0.19
N GLY A 28 -16.46 -9.65 0.56
CA GLY A 28 -15.03 -9.63 0.31
C GLY A 28 -14.84 -9.36 -1.18
N HIS A 29 -14.21 -8.24 -1.55
CA HIS A 29 -13.96 -7.97 -2.96
C HIS A 29 -13.07 -9.08 -3.49
N TYR A 30 -13.56 -9.82 -4.50
CA TYR A 30 -12.84 -10.91 -5.18
C TYR A 30 -12.59 -12.14 -4.28
N ASP A 31 -13.58 -12.55 -3.49
CA ASP A 31 -13.54 -13.70 -2.57
C ASP A 31 -13.88 -15.06 -3.22
N VAL A 32 -14.33 -15.06 -4.47
CA VAL A 32 -14.72 -16.27 -5.22
C VAL A 32 -13.97 -16.33 -6.56
N CYS A 33 -13.33 -17.46 -6.85
CA CYS A 33 -12.62 -17.66 -8.14
C CYS A 33 -13.53 -18.16 -9.27
N LYS A 34 -14.54 -18.98 -8.94
CA LYS A 34 -15.43 -19.59 -9.94
C LYS A 34 -16.83 -19.82 -9.39
N THR A 35 -17.84 -19.61 -10.22
CA THR A 35 -19.24 -19.94 -9.91
C THR A 35 -19.84 -20.78 -11.03
N GLN A 36 -20.85 -21.59 -10.70
CA GLN A 36 -21.59 -22.32 -11.72
C GLN A 36 -22.69 -21.43 -12.27
N ILE A 37 -22.70 -21.24 -13.59
CA ILE A 37 -23.76 -20.55 -14.31
C ILE A 37 -24.48 -21.51 -15.26
N TYR A 38 -25.75 -21.21 -15.51
CA TYR A 38 -26.56 -21.93 -16.49
C TYR A 38 -26.48 -21.19 -17.82
N THR A 39 -26.05 -21.89 -18.86
CA THR A 39 -26.00 -21.41 -20.24
C THR A 39 -26.86 -22.33 -21.11
N GLU A 40 -27.16 -21.92 -22.35
CA GLU A 40 -27.93 -22.74 -23.31
C GLU A 40 -27.27 -24.11 -23.57
N GLU A 41 -25.95 -24.18 -23.39
CA GLU A 41 -25.11 -25.38 -23.55
C GLU A 41 -25.00 -26.23 -22.27
N GLY A 42 -25.66 -25.81 -21.17
CA GLY A 42 -25.67 -26.49 -19.88
C GLY A 42 -24.97 -25.71 -18.77
N LYS A 43 -24.52 -26.44 -17.74
CA LYS A 43 -23.80 -25.85 -16.59
C LYS A 43 -22.34 -25.62 -16.95
N VAL A 44 -21.92 -24.35 -16.91
CA VAL A 44 -20.54 -23.94 -17.20
C VAL A 44 -19.97 -23.18 -16.01
N TRP A 45 -18.66 -23.25 -15.82
CA TRP A 45 -17.94 -22.45 -14.82
C TRP A 45 -17.69 -21.04 -15.34
N ASP A 46 -18.20 -20.03 -14.64
CA ASP A 46 -17.85 -18.61 -14.80
C ASP A 46 -16.65 -18.31 -13.91
N TYR A 47 -15.53 -17.86 -14.49
CA TYR A 47 -14.30 -17.56 -13.76
C TYR A 47 -14.14 -16.06 -13.60
N MET A 48 -13.83 -15.61 -12.40
CA MET A 48 -13.67 -14.19 -12.06
C MET A 48 -12.37 -13.93 -11.29
N ALA A 49 -11.95 -12.68 -11.16
CA ALA A 49 -10.73 -12.37 -10.41
C ALA A 49 -10.91 -12.75 -8.94
N CYS A 50 -9.86 -13.28 -8.30
CA CYS A 50 -9.96 -13.71 -6.92
C CYS A 50 -8.66 -13.56 -6.12
N GLN A 51 -8.76 -13.12 -4.86
CA GLN A 51 -7.61 -12.81 -4.02
C GLN A 51 -7.79 -13.30 -2.59
N PRO A 52 -6.70 -13.57 -1.85
CA PRO A 52 -6.79 -13.96 -0.45
C PRO A 52 -7.20 -12.79 0.44
N GLU A 53 -7.78 -13.13 1.58
CA GLU A 53 -8.07 -12.17 2.63
C GLU A 53 -6.79 -11.53 3.17
N SER A 54 -6.90 -10.26 3.57
CA SER A 54 -5.83 -9.58 4.27
C SER A 54 -5.75 -10.08 5.71
N THR A 55 -4.56 -10.41 6.18
CA THR A 55 -4.32 -10.90 7.54
C THR A 55 -3.05 -10.27 8.12
N ASP A 56 -2.81 -10.56 9.38
CA ASP A 56 -1.56 -10.22 10.07
C ASP A 56 -0.44 -11.16 9.62
N MET A 57 0.51 -10.61 8.88
CA MET A 57 1.59 -11.36 8.24
C MET A 57 2.74 -11.66 9.20
N THR A 58 2.74 -11.11 10.41
CA THR A 58 3.76 -11.35 11.44
C THR A 58 3.76 -12.80 11.92
N LYS A 59 2.61 -13.49 11.83
CA LYS A 59 2.44 -14.90 12.20
C LYS A 59 3.23 -15.87 11.31
N TYR A 60 3.66 -15.43 10.14
CA TYR A 60 4.31 -16.28 9.13
C TYR A 60 5.75 -15.87 8.81
N LEU A 61 6.28 -14.85 9.48
CA LEU A 61 7.63 -14.38 9.22
C LEU A 61 8.68 -15.17 9.98
N LYS A 62 9.91 -15.14 9.45
CA LYS A 62 11.13 -15.55 10.15
C LYS A 62 11.94 -14.30 10.41
N VAL A 63 12.26 -14.03 11.67
CA VAL A 63 13.08 -12.89 12.08
C VAL A 63 14.55 -13.28 12.10
N LYS A 64 15.44 -12.39 11.65
CA LYS A 64 16.89 -12.52 11.76
C LYS A 64 17.49 -11.18 12.20
N LEU A 65 18.32 -11.23 13.24
CA LEU A 65 19.09 -10.09 13.72
C LEU A 65 20.51 -10.13 13.14
N ASP A 66 21.04 -8.97 12.75
CA ASP A 66 22.44 -8.79 12.41
C ASP A 66 22.99 -7.53 13.11
N PRO A 67 24.03 -7.65 13.96
CA PRO A 67 24.72 -8.88 14.32
C PRO A 67 23.84 -9.81 15.21
N PRO A 68 24.08 -11.13 15.25
CA PRO A 68 23.20 -12.08 15.94
C PRO A 68 23.29 -12.02 17.48
N ASP A 69 24.42 -11.55 18.01
CA ASP A 69 24.73 -11.37 19.44
C ASP A 69 24.25 -10.01 19.99
N ILE A 70 23.43 -9.28 19.23
CA ILE A 70 22.98 -7.94 19.59
C ILE A 70 21.88 -7.89 20.64
N THR A 71 21.21 -9.00 20.93
CA THR A 71 20.16 -9.06 21.96
C THR A 71 20.80 -9.01 23.35
N CYS A 72 20.25 -8.22 24.26
CA CYS A 72 20.80 -8.11 25.62
C CYS A 72 20.68 -9.42 26.42
N GLY A 73 21.51 -9.56 27.45
CA GLY A 73 21.38 -10.62 28.46
C GLY A 73 22.44 -11.72 28.44
N ASP A 74 23.42 -11.68 27.52
CA ASP A 74 24.58 -12.58 27.52
C ASP A 74 25.89 -11.79 27.23
N PRO A 75 26.63 -11.33 28.27
CA PRO A 75 26.32 -11.45 29.69
C PRO A 75 25.18 -10.51 30.14
N PRO A 76 24.60 -10.72 31.35
CA PRO A 76 23.61 -9.81 31.91
C PRO A 76 24.08 -8.36 31.97
N GLU A 77 23.17 -7.42 31.74
CA GLU A 77 23.50 -6.01 31.73
C GLU A 77 22.40 -5.09 32.27
N THR A 78 22.82 -4.02 32.92
CA THR A 78 21.92 -2.98 33.44
C THR A 78 21.58 -1.96 32.37
N PHE A 79 20.33 -1.50 32.34
CA PHE A 79 19.84 -0.46 31.44
C PHE A 79 19.00 0.58 32.18
N CYS A 80 18.84 1.76 31.57
CA CYS A 80 18.05 2.85 32.14
C CYS A 80 16.67 2.94 31.49
N ALA A 81 15.61 2.96 32.29
CA ALA A 81 14.24 3.04 31.77
C ALA A 81 13.90 4.45 31.25
N MET A 82 12.99 4.51 30.27
CA MET A 82 12.51 5.79 29.72
C MET A 82 11.75 6.60 30.78
N GLY A 83 12.13 7.86 30.99
CA GLY A 83 11.45 8.80 31.88
C GLY A 83 12.31 9.38 32.99
N ASN A 84 13.31 8.65 33.49
CA ASN A 84 14.27 9.19 34.46
C ASN A 84 15.71 8.71 34.16
N PRO A 85 16.62 9.60 33.71
CA PRO A 85 17.99 9.25 33.34
C PRO A 85 18.84 8.71 34.52
N TYR A 86 18.36 8.82 35.76
CA TYR A 86 19.02 8.31 36.96
C TYR A 86 18.49 6.94 37.43
N MET A 87 17.44 6.40 36.81
CA MET A 87 16.89 5.08 37.14
C MET A 87 17.45 4.00 36.21
N CYS A 88 18.60 3.45 36.58
CA CYS A 88 19.31 2.39 35.86
C CYS A 88 19.39 1.09 36.68
N ASN A 89 18.29 0.74 37.36
CA ASN A 89 18.23 -0.41 38.26
C ASN A 89 17.69 -1.67 37.56
N ASN A 90 17.28 -1.53 36.30
CA ASN A 90 16.72 -2.63 35.53
C ASN A 90 17.86 -3.44 34.93
N GLU A 91 17.71 -4.76 34.91
CA GLU A 91 18.69 -5.69 34.39
C GLU A 91 18.04 -6.54 33.28
N CYS A 92 18.79 -6.76 32.22
CA CYS A 92 18.45 -7.73 31.18
C CYS A 92 19.35 -8.95 31.36
N ASP A 93 18.75 -10.13 31.53
CA ASP A 93 19.43 -11.41 31.71
C ASP A 93 18.72 -12.47 30.86
N ALA A 94 19.42 -13.03 29.88
CA ALA A 94 18.86 -14.01 28.95
C ALA A 94 18.59 -15.36 29.61
N SER A 95 19.22 -15.65 30.76
CA SER A 95 19.03 -16.89 31.51
C SER A 95 17.77 -16.88 32.38
N THR A 96 17.27 -15.69 32.72
CA THR A 96 16.08 -15.47 33.55
C THR A 96 14.90 -15.05 32.68
N PRO A 97 13.87 -15.91 32.46
CA PRO A 97 12.78 -15.62 31.52
C PRO A 97 12.00 -14.33 31.79
N GLU A 98 11.97 -13.86 33.03
CA GLU A 98 11.29 -12.64 33.45
C GLU A 98 12.08 -11.35 33.11
N LEU A 99 13.39 -11.49 32.87
CA LEU A 99 14.32 -10.40 32.51
C LEU A 99 14.85 -10.53 31.08
N ALA A 100 14.50 -11.61 30.38
CA ALA A 100 14.93 -11.87 29.02
C ALA A 100 14.07 -11.10 28.01
N HIS A 101 14.73 -10.49 27.02
CA HIS A 101 14.08 -9.69 25.98
C HIS A 101 14.34 -10.23 24.56
N PRO A 102 13.91 -11.47 24.25
CA PRO A 102 14.24 -12.11 22.99
C PRO A 102 13.41 -11.56 21.80
N PRO A 103 13.86 -11.76 20.54
CA PRO A 103 13.24 -11.13 19.36
C PRO A 103 11.80 -11.57 19.07
N GLU A 104 11.36 -12.71 19.59
CA GLU A 104 9.99 -13.21 19.45
C GLU A 104 8.97 -12.26 20.09
N LEU A 105 9.40 -11.46 21.07
CA LEU A 105 8.54 -10.47 21.74
C LEU A 105 8.16 -9.29 20.83
N MET A 106 8.79 -9.13 19.66
CA MET A 106 8.36 -8.10 18.67
C MET A 106 7.08 -8.47 17.93
N PHE A 107 6.58 -9.70 18.08
CA PHE A 107 5.43 -10.25 17.32
C PHE A 107 4.45 -11.01 18.20
N ASP A 108 4.54 -10.86 19.53
CA ASP A 108 3.61 -11.51 20.43
C ASP A 108 2.25 -10.78 20.46
N PHE A 109 1.25 -11.38 21.10
CA PHE A 109 -0.08 -10.78 21.13
C PHE A 109 -0.09 -9.55 22.05
N GLU A 110 -0.40 -8.39 21.49
CA GLU A 110 -0.61 -7.15 22.23
C GLU A 110 -1.64 -7.29 23.36
N GLY A 111 -1.50 -6.46 24.40
CA GLY A 111 -2.44 -6.36 25.52
C GLY A 111 -1.99 -7.06 26.80
N ARG A 112 -0.76 -7.56 26.85
CA ARG A 112 -0.13 -7.93 28.13
C ARG A 112 0.24 -6.69 28.94
N HIS A 113 -0.01 -6.77 30.24
CA HIS A 113 0.44 -5.80 31.21
C HIS A 113 1.33 -6.53 32.23
N PRO A 114 2.63 -6.23 32.31
CA PRO A 114 3.39 -5.21 31.57
C PRO A 114 3.59 -5.54 30.07
N SER A 115 3.96 -4.51 29.28
CA SER A 115 4.32 -4.69 27.86
C SER A 115 5.57 -5.54 27.71
N THR A 116 5.54 -6.48 26.77
CA THR A 116 6.69 -7.26 26.32
C THR A 116 7.43 -6.50 25.21
N PHE A 117 8.75 -6.69 25.13
CA PHE A 117 9.58 -6.05 24.12
C PHE A 117 10.88 -6.81 23.94
N TRP A 118 11.39 -6.82 22.71
CA TRP A 118 12.78 -7.16 22.42
C TRP A 118 13.68 -5.97 22.78
N GLN A 119 14.91 -6.25 23.23
CA GLN A 119 15.88 -5.22 23.57
C GLN A 119 17.28 -5.58 23.05
N SER A 120 17.96 -4.60 22.46
CA SER A 120 19.37 -4.69 22.07
C SER A 120 20.31 -4.51 23.26
N ALA A 121 21.55 -4.92 23.09
CA ALA A 121 22.64 -4.54 23.97
C ALA A 121 22.73 -3.01 24.08
N THR A 122 23.13 -2.54 25.27
CA THR A 122 23.45 -1.12 25.51
C THR A 122 24.66 -0.65 24.70
N TRP A 123 24.78 0.66 24.45
CA TRP A 123 25.82 1.25 23.59
C TRP A 123 27.21 1.34 24.26
N LYS A 124 27.68 0.25 24.88
CA LYS A 124 28.97 0.17 25.62
C LYS A 124 30.20 0.40 24.75
N ASP A 125 30.12 0.02 23.47
CA ASP A 125 31.22 0.14 22.51
C ASP A 125 31.39 1.55 21.91
N TYR A 126 30.71 2.57 22.45
CA TYR A 126 30.85 3.95 22.00
C TYR A 126 32.34 4.35 21.97
N PRO A 127 32.83 5.01 20.88
CA PRO A 127 32.08 5.69 19.81
C PRO A 127 31.73 4.84 18.59
N LYS A 128 31.94 3.52 18.62
CA LYS A 128 31.55 2.64 17.49
C LYS A 128 30.01 2.66 17.35
N PRO A 129 29.43 2.94 16.16
CA PRO A 129 27.98 3.03 16.00
C PRO A 129 27.24 1.75 16.43
N LEU A 130 26.18 1.90 17.22
CA LEU A 130 25.26 0.81 17.56
C LEU A 130 24.32 0.55 16.38
N GLN A 131 24.78 -0.22 15.40
CA GLN A 131 24.00 -0.58 14.22
C GLN A 131 23.34 -1.94 14.37
N VAL A 132 22.04 -1.99 14.14
CA VAL A 132 21.25 -3.24 14.26
C VAL A 132 20.35 -3.38 13.04
N ASN A 133 20.41 -4.54 12.40
CA ASN A 133 19.51 -4.88 11.30
C ASN A 133 18.53 -5.94 11.76
N ILE A 134 17.23 -5.67 11.61
CA ILE A 134 16.15 -6.62 11.90
C ILE A 134 15.54 -6.99 10.55
N THR A 135 15.76 -8.24 10.13
CA THR A 135 15.27 -8.77 8.86
C THR A 135 14.03 -9.61 9.09
N LEU A 136 12.95 -9.30 8.39
CA LEU A 136 11.66 -9.99 8.42
C LEU A 136 11.45 -10.70 7.09
N SER A 137 11.46 -12.04 7.09
CA SER A 137 11.43 -12.84 5.88
C SER A 137 10.19 -13.74 5.80
N TRP A 138 9.41 -13.64 4.73
CA TRP A 138 8.21 -14.46 4.52
C TRP A 138 8.42 -15.68 3.64
N SER A 139 9.54 -15.76 2.91
CA SER A 139 9.78 -16.81 1.89
C SER A 139 8.63 -16.95 0.86
N LYS A 140 7.85 -15.88 0.70
CA LYS A 140 6.67 -15.77 -0.14
C LYS A 140 6.47 -14.30 -0.51
N THR A 141 6.03 -14.04 -1.73
CA THR A 141 5.65 -12.69 -2.15
C THR A 141 4.32 -12.27 -1.53
N ILE A 142 4.30 -11.14 -0.85
CA ILE A 142 3.13 -10.58 -0.15
C ILE A 142 2.82 -9.17 -0.67
N GLU A 143 1.54 -8.79 -0.65
CA GLU A 143 1.07 -7.44 -0.97
C GLU A 143 0.59 -6.78 0.32
N LEU A 144 1.16 -5.63 0.66
CA LEU A 144 0.81 -4.89 1.86
C LEU A 144 -0.53 -4.15 1.66
N THR A 145 -1.35 -4.15 2.70
CA THR A 145 -2.74 -3.62 2.64
C THR A 145 -3.00 -2.54 3.69
N ASP A 146 -2.18 -2.47 4.74
CA ASP A 146 -2.26 -1.48 5.80
C ASP A 146 -0.87 -0.90 6.11
N ASN A 147 -0.82 0.15 6.92
CA ASN A 147 0.44 0.76 7.37
C ASN A 147 1.31 -0.27 8.09
N ILE A 148 2.63 -0.19 7.86
CA ILE A 148 3.58 -0.90 8.74
C ILE A 148 3.73 -0.03 9.99
N VAL A 149 3.58 -0.64 11.15
CA VAL A 149 3.65 0.06 12.45
C VAL A 149 4.73 -0.60 13.29
N ILE A 150 5.67 0.20 13.78
CA ILE A 150 6.75 -0.25 14.67
C ILE A 150 6.60 0.53 15.97
N THR A 151 6.34 -0.17 17.06
CA THR A 151 6.18 0.40 18.39
C THR A 151 7.45 0.13 19.19
N PHE A 152 8.10 1.19 19.66
CA PHE A 152 9.30 1.13 20.48
C PHE A 152 8.93 1.18 21.97
N GLU A 153 9.64 0.43 22.80
CA GLU A 153 9.62 0.64 24.24
C GLU A 153 10.65 1.70 24.65
N SER A 154 11.82 1.70 23.97
CA SER A 154 12.83 2.75 24.08
C SER A 154 12.39 4.05 23.39
N GLY A 155 13.24 5.07 23.43
CA GLY A 155 13.10 6.18 22.49
C GLY A 155 13.20 5.70 21.04
N ARG A 156 12.54 6.44 20.13
CA ARG A 156 12.62 6.16 18.69
C ARG A 156 14.02 6.50 18.16
N PRO A 157 14.58 5.71 17.22
CA PRO A 157 15.93 5.93 16.70
C PRO A 157 16.14 7.34 16.13
N ASP A 158 17.31 7.93 16.38
CA ASP A 158 17.71 9.19 15.74
C ASP A 158 17.93 9.00 14.24
N GLN A 159 18.34 7.80 13.81
CA GLN A 159 18.54 7.43 12.42
C GLN A 159 18.10 5.98 12.17
N MET A 160 17.18 5.79 11.22
CA MET A 160 16.67 4.48 10.80
C MET A 160 16.32 4.47 9.30
N ILE A 161 16.50 3.31 8.66
CA ILE A 161 16.05 3.07 7.28
C ILE A 161 15.14 1.84 7.27
N LEU A 162 13.95 1.98 6.69
CA LEU A 162 13.13 0.84 6.31
C LEU A 162 13.49 0.46 4.87
N GLU A 163 13.89 -0.79 4.66
CA GLU A 163 14.21 -1.35 3.35
C GLU A 163 13.28 -2.51 3.03
N LYS A 164 13.13 -2.79 1.73
CA LYS A 164 12.38 -3.93 1.23
C LYS A 164 13.18 -4.75 0.22
N SER A 165 12.80 -6.01 0.09
CA SER A 165 13.25 -6.90 -0.98
C SER A 165 12.06 -7.41 -1.79
N LEU A 166 12.31 -7.70 -3.07
CA LEU A 166 11.38 -8.34 -4.00
C LEU A 166 11.87 -9.70 -4.50
N ASP A 167 13.09 -10.09 -4.12
CA ASP A 167 13.83 -11.22 -4.66
C ASP A 167 14.40 -12.13 -3.55
N TYR A 168 13.66 -12.24 -2.45
CA TYR A 168 13.94 -13.14 -1.32
C TYR A 168 15.26 -12.78 -0.61
N GLY A 169 15.47 -11.49 -0.34
CA GLY A 169 16.60 -10.96 0.42
C GLY A 169 17.92 -10.85 -0.36
N ARG A 170 17.91 -11.08 -1.68
CA ARG A 170 19.13 -10.98 -2.51
C ARG A 170 19.52 -9.54 -2.77
N THR A 171 18.54 -8.69 -3.08
CA THR A 171 18.73 -7.25 -3.23
C THR A 171 17.78 -6.49 -2.31
N TRP A 172 18.25 -5.32 -1.89
CA TRP A 172 17.58 -4.46 -0.93
C TRP A 172 17.43 -3.07 -1.53
N GLN A 173 16.24 -2.50 -1.39
CA GLN A 173 15.91 -1.15 -1.85
C GLN A 173 15.36 -0.35 -0.67
N PRO A 174 15.74 0.92 -0.53
CA PRO A 174 15.17 1.77 0.52
C PRO A 174 13.68 1.95 0.27
N TYR A 175 12.90 1.93 1.35
CA TYR A 175 11.46 2.09 1.34
C TYR A 175 11.05 3.43 1.96
N GLN A 176 11.69 3.80 3.07
CA GLN A 176 11.58 5.13 3.71
C GLN A 176 12.77 5.38 4.65
N TYR A 177 13.21 6.63 4.74
CA TYR A 177 14.25 7.07 5.66
C TYR A 177 13.63 7.84 6.83
N TYR A 178 14.18 7.65 8.03
CA TYR A 178 13.73 8.29 9.26
C TYR A 178 14.95 8.88 9.96
N ALA A 179 14.95 10.17 10.21
CA ALA A 179 16.03 10.86 10.91
C ALA A 179 15.50 11.98 11.80
N THR A 180 16.28 12.43 12.78
CA THR A 180 16.04 13.70 13.49
C THR A 180 16.40 14.91 12.63
N ASP A 181 17.42 14.77 11.79
CA ASP A 181 17.83 15.73 10.76
C ASP A 181 18.12 14.97 9.46
N CYS A 182 17.22 15.09 8.48
CA CYS A 182 17.32 14.38 7.20
C CYS A 182 18.47 14.89 6.31
N LEU A 183 18.80 16.18 6.41
CA LEU A 183 19.86 16.80 5.61
C LEU A 183 21.23 16.36 6.08
N ASP A 184 21.44 16.27 7.40
CA ASP A 184 22.67 15.77 8.00
C ASP A 184 22.82 14.26 7.81
N ALA A 185 21.78 13.48 8.14
CA ALA A 185 21.87 12.03 8.17
C ALA A 185 21.96 11.37 6.79
N PHE A 186 21.17 11.85 5.82
CA PHE A 186 20.98 11.20 4.52
C PHE A 186 21.11 12.14 3.33
N HIS A 187 21.41 13.43 3.56
CA HIS A 187 21.48 14.44 2.52
C HIS A 187 20.18 14.54 1.69
N MET A 188 19.04 14.43 2.37
CA MET A 188 17.71 14.51 1.77
C MET A 188 16.92 15.64 2.42
N ASP A 189 16.11 16.35 1.63
CA ASP A 189 15.14 17.30 2.20
C ASP A 189 14.07 16.54 3.00
N PRO A 190 13.70 17.02 4.20
CA PRO A 190 12.63 16.41 4.98
C PRO A 190 11.27 16.60 4.29
N LYS A 191 10.50 15.51 4.18
CA LYS A 191 9.16 15.50 3.59
C LYS A 191 8.21 14.63 4.41
N SER A 192 6.91 14.93 4.33
CA SER A 192 5.84 14.06 4.76
C SER A 192 5.23 13.31 3.58
N VAL A 193 4.58 12.16 3.83
CA VAL A 193 3.74 11.51 2.81
C VAL A 193 2.60 12.42 2.38
N LYS A 194 2.15 13.33 3.25
CA LYS A 194 1.12 14.34 2.94
C LYS A 194 1.57 15.36 1.88
N ASP A 195 2.88 15.55 1.70
CA ASP A 195 3.44 16.47 0.71
C ASP A 195 3.60 15.82 -0.67
N LEU A 196 3.37 14.51 -0.77
CA LEU A 196 3.42 13.79 -2.03
C LEU A 196 2.19 14.07 -2.90
N SER A 197 2.28 13.66 -4.16
CA SER A 197 1.20 13.75 -5.13
C SER A 197 0.90 12.38 -5.73
N GLN A 198 -0.20 12.26 -6.48
CA GLN A 198 -0.56 11.04 -7.20
C GLN A 198 0.57 10.57 -8.15
N HIS A 199 1.33 11.49 -8.74
CA HIS A 199 2.44 11.17 -9.66
C HIS A 199 3.74 10.80 -8.93
N THR A 200 3.91 11.24 -7.69
CA THR A 200 5.11 11.00 -6.86
C THR A 200 4.86 10.01 -5.72
N VAL A 201 3.75 9.27 -5.76
CA VAL A 201 3.39 8.25 -4.74
C VAL A 201 4.45 7.16 -4.54
N LEU A 202 5.34 6.98 -5.52
CA LEU A 202 6.44 6.01 -5.49
C LEU A 202 7.77 6.60 -5.01
N GLU A 203 7.80 7.90 -4.74
CA GLU A 203 8.98 8.59 -4.23
C GLU A 203 9.31 8.07 -2.82
N ILE A 204 10.59 7.80 -2.62
CA ILE A 204 11.18 7.42 -1.35
C ILE A 204 11.64 8.71 -0.68
N ILE A 205 11.12 8.99 0.51
CA ILE A 205 11.35 10.23 1.23
C ILE A 205 12.13 9.99 2.53
N CYS A 206 12.69 11.07 3.07
CA CYS A 206 13.14 11.13 4.45
C CYS A 206 12.14 11.94 5.27
N THR A 207 11.73 11.41 6.42
CA THR A 207 10.78 12.08 7.32
C THR A 207 11.35 12.29 8.71
N GLU A 208 11.07 13.46 9.29
CA GLU A 208 11.44 13.85 10.65
C GLU A 208 10.24 13.74 11.63
N GLU A 209 9.04 13.39 11.14
CA GLU A 209 7.81 13.31 11.95
C GLU A 209 7.92 12.30 13.10
N TYR A 210 8.72 11.24 12.90
CA TYR A 210 8.81 10.12 13.83
C TYR A 210 10.08 10.07 14.69
N SER A 211 10.95 11.08 14.59
CA SER A 211 12.23 11.07 15.30
C SER A 211 12.27 12.14 16.41
N THR A 212 11.33 13.09 16.43
CA THR A 212 11.28 14.16 17.44
C THR A 212 10.60 13.71 18.74
N GLY A 213 11.22 13.90 19.91
CA GLY A 213 10.75 13.34 21.19
C GLY A 213 9.46 13.93 21.80
N TYR A 214 8.88 14.99 21.23
CA TYR A 214 7.83 15.81 21.88
C TYR A 214 6.38 15.51 21.44
N MET A 215 6.13 14.49 20.61
CA MET A 215 4.79 14.21 20.08
C MET A 215 3.97 13.20 20.90
N THR A 216 2.63 13.28 20.82
CA THR A 216 1.66 12.47 21.58
C THR A 216 1.69 10.96 21.30
N ASN A 217 2.36 10.53 20.21
CA ASN A 217 2.64 9.13 19.86
C ASN A 217 4.14 8.84 19.95
N SER A 218 4.79 9.24 21.05
CA SER A 218 6.26 9.35 21.19
C SER A 218 7.07 8.07 20.96
N LYS A 219 6.42 6.92 20.88
CA LYS A 219 7.03 5.58 20.76
C LYS A 219 6.75 4.88 19.42
N ILE A 220 5.91 5.44 18.55
CA ILE A 220 5.44 4.74 17.34
C ILE A 220 6.07 5.36 16.08
N ILE A 221 6.49 4.50 15.16
CA ILE A 221 6.89 4.84 13.80
C ILE A 221 5.91 4.20 12.81
N HIS A 222 5.46 4.98 11.82
CA HIS A 222 4.59 4.50 10.75
C HIS A 222 5.30 4.51 9.40
N PHE A 223 4.90 3.57 8.56
CA PHE A 223 5.07 3.64 7.11
C PHE A 223 3.68 3.67 6.46
N GLU A 224 3.37 4.77 5.80
CA GLU A 224 2.01 5.23 5.50
C GLU A 224 1.46 4.69 4.18
N ILE A 225 1.14 3.40 4.15
CA ILE A 225 0.55 2.72 3.00
C ILE A 225 -0.87 3.22 2.70
N LYS A 226 -1.70 3.42 3.73
CA LYS A 226 -3.08 3.92 3.57
C LYS A 226 -3.11 5.34 3.02
N ASP A 227 -2.19 6.20 3.44
CA ASP A 227 -2.09 7.56 2.91
C ASP A 227 -1.65 7.54 1.44
N ARG A 228 -0.76 6.61 1.07
CA ARG A 228 -0.40 6.39 -0.33
C ARG A 228 -1.56 5.85 -1.18
N PHE A 229 -2.41 4.99 -0.63
CA PHE A 229 -3.65 4.57 -1.30
C PHE A 229 -4.67 5.69 -1.43
N ALA A 230 -4.74 6.59 -0.45
CA ALA A 230 -5.69 7.71 -0.44
C ALA A 230 -5.48 8.68 -1.63
N PHE A 231 -4.28 8.76 -2.22
CA PHE A 231 -4.06 9.54 -3.45
C PHE A 231 -4.91 9.06 -4.64
N PHE A 232 -5.34 7.80 -4.65
CA PHE A 232 -6.20 7.26 -5.71
C PHE A 232 -7.62 6.99 -5.23
N ALA A 233 -7.76 6.47 -4.01
CA ALA A 233 -9.04 6.04 -3.44
C ALA A 233 -9.78 7.13 -2.64
N GLY A 234 -9.14 8.28 -2.44
CA GLY A 234 -9.60 9.36 -1.58
C GLY A 234 -9.33 9.12 -0.09
N PRO A 235 -9.48 10.14 0.76
CA PRO A 235 -9.08 10.08 2.18
C PRO A 235 -9.77 8.99 3.01
N TRP A 236 -11.00 8.62 2.62
CA TRP A 236 -11.79 7.61 3.33
C TRP A 236 -11.74 6.25 2.63
N LEU A 237 -10.85 6.09 1.64
CA LEU A 237 -10.66 4.84 0.89
C LEU A 237 -11.96 4.29 0.27
N ARG A 238 -12.88 5.18 -0.15
CA ARG A 238 -14.18 4.79 -0.74
C ARG A 238 -14.11 4.56 -2.24
N ASN A 239 -13.24 5.29 -2.95
CA ASN A 239 -13.11 5.18 -4.41
C ASN A 239 -12.12 4.07 -4.80
N MET A 240 -12.39 2.83 -4.36
CA MET A 240 -11.53 1.68 -4.66
C MET A 240 -11.38 1.40 -6.16
N ALA A 241 -12.39 1.77 -6.96
CA ALA A 241 -12.36 1.59 -8.41
C ALA A 241 -11.16 2.29 -9.07
N SER A 242 -10.89 3.53 -8.64
CA SER A 242 -9.74 4.33 -9.11
C SER A 242 -8.41 3.65 -8.76
N LEU A 243 -8.26 3.23 -7.50
CA LEU A 243 -7.05 2.53 -7.03
C LEU A 243 -6.83 1.21 -7.78
N TYR A 244 -7.86 0.39 -7.92
CA TYR A 244 -7.77 -0.89 -8.64
C TYR A 244 -7.39 -0.70 -10.11
N GLY A 245 -7.96 0.29 -10.78
CA GLY A 245 -7.57 0.61 -12.16
C GLY A 245 -6.09 1.00 -12.28
N GLN A 246 -5.55 1.74 -11.31
CA GLN A 246 -4.13 2.11 -11.29
C GLN A 246 -3.21 0.93 -10.96
N LEU A 247 -3.62 0.05 -10.04
CA LEU A 247 -2.88 -1.16 -9.68
C LEU A 247 -2.80 -2.18 -10.84
N ASP A 248 -3.86 -2.30 -11.65
CA ASP A 248 -3.89 -3.17 -12.82
C ASP A 248 -3.01 -2.64 -13.96
N THR A 249 -3.08 -1.34 -14.23
CA THR A 249 -2.39 -0.71 -15.36
C THR A 249 -0.92 -0.42 -15.07
N THR A 250 -0.55 -0.10 -13.83
CA THR A 250 0.78 0.37 -13.46
C THR A 250 1.55 -0.64 -12.62
N LYS A 251 2.35 -1.48 -13.29
CA LYS A 251 3.19 -2.51 -12.64
C LYS A 251 4.07 -1.94 -11.51
N LYS A 252 4.68 -0.77 -11.70
CA LYS A 252 5.54 -0.13 -10.68
C LYS A 252 4.78 0.19 -9.39
N LEU A 253 3.50 0.56 -9.49
CA LEU A 253 2.66 0.85 -8.33
C LEU A 253 2.35 -0.41 -7.54
N ARG A 254 1.92 -1.48 -8.21
CA ARG A 254 1.70 -2.78 -7.56
C ARG A 254 2.98 -3.33 -6.92
N ASP A 255 4.10 -3.24 -7.63
CA ASP A 255 5.39 -3.73 -7.13
C ASP A 255 5.92 -2.88 -5.95
N PHE A 256 5.45 -1.63 -5.79
CA PHE A 256 5.77 -0.79 -4.64
C PHE A 256 5.25 -1.41 -3.34
N PHE A 257 3.98 -1.86 -3.33
CA PHE A 257 3.35 -2.50 -2.17
C PHE A 257 3.62 -4.00 -2.08
N THR A 258 4.34 -4.56 -3.04
CA THR A 258 4.80 -5.96 -3.00
C THR A 258 6.11 -6.05 -2.23
N VAL A 259 6.25 -7.05 -1.35
CA VAL A 259 7.51 -7.38 -0.65
C VAL A 259 7.68 -8.90 -0.52
N THR A 260 8.94 -9.37 -0.42
CA THR A 260 9.28 -10.72 0.04
C THR A 260 9.94 -10.70 1.42
N ASP A 261 10.63 -9.59 1.72
CA ASP A 261 11.36 -9.35 2.96
C ASP A 261 11.35 -7.86 3.27
N LEU A 262 11.37 -7.52 4.56
CA LEU A 262 11.59 -6.17 5.07
C LEU A 262 12.86 -6.18 5.92
N ARG A 263 13.58 -5.05 5.94
CA ARG A 263 14.73 -4.87 6.82
C ARG A 263 14.66 -3.51 7.47
N ILE A 264 14.63 -3.51 8.80
CA ILE A 264 14.72 -2.31 9.62
C ILE A 264 16.20 -2.14 9.96
N ARG A 265 16.84 -1.10 9.41
CA ARG A 265 18.23 -0.75 9.70
C ARG A 265 18.26 0.38 10.71
N LEU A 266 18.56 0.02 11.95
CA LEU A 266 18.75 0.94 13.06
C LEU A 266 20.20 1.42 13.02
N LEU A 267 20.42 2.73 12.87
CA LEU A 267 21.76 3.29 12.65
C LEU A 267 22.28 4.06 13.86
N ARG A 268 21.40 4.81 14.54
CA ARG A 268 21.71 5.57 15.75
C ARG A 268 20.53 5.51 16.74
N PRO A 269 20.74 5.14 18.02
CA PRO A 269 19.67 5.06 19.01
C PRO A 269 19.17 6.46 19.38
N ALA A 270 18.09 6.51 20.17
CA ALA A 270 17.56 7.77 20.66
C ALA A 270 18.56 8.42 21.62
N VAL A 271 19.19 9.53 21.23
CA VAL A 271 20.10 10.26 22.13
C VAL A 271 19.37 11.37 22.87
N GLY A 272 18.34 11.96 22.25
CA GLY A 272 17.53 13.04 22.83
C GLY A 272 18.24 14.39 22.97
N GLU A 273 19.57 14.40 22.97
CA GLU A 273 20.44 15.58 22.99
C GLU A 273 21.46 15.54 21.84
N ILE A 274 22.12 16.67 21.61
CA ILE A 274 23.13 16.82 20.55
C ILE A 274 24.37 15.97 20.84
N PHE A 275 24.69 15.77 22.13
CA PHE A 275 25.86 15.03 22.60
C PHE A 275 25.45 13.75 23.34
N VAL A 276 26.26 12.71 23.18
CA VAL A 276 26.10 11.44 23.90
C VAL A 276 26.75 11.58 25.27
N ASP A 277 26.05 11.16 26.32
CA ASP A 277 26.60 11.08 27.67
C ASP A 277 27.48 9.82 27.80
N GLU A 278 28.79 10.01 27.58
CA GLU A 278 29.79 8.93 27.62
C GLU A 278 29.89 8.25 28.99
N LEU A 279 29.46 8.90 30.08
CA LEU A 279 29.48 8.31 31.42
C LEU A 279 28.30 7.38 31.66
N HIS A 280 27.21 7.52 30.90
CA HIS A 280 25.95 6.80 31.12
C HIS A 280 25.44 6.09 29.85
N LEU A 281 26.31 5.31 29.20
CA LEU A 281 26.00 4.59 27.96
C LEU A 281 24.87 3.55 28.10
N ALA A 282 24.55 3.13 29.33
CA ALA A 282 23.42 2.24 29.64
C ALA A 282 22.04 2.83 29.31
N ARG A 283 21.97 4.12 28.97
CA ARG A 283 20.75 4.81 28.52
C ARG A 283 20.43 4.57 27.05
N TYR A 284 21.42 4.19 26.24
CA TYR A 284 21.29 4.11 24.79
C TYR A 284 21.22 2.66 24.34
N PHE A 285 20.05 2.25 23.88
CA PHE A 285 19.74 0.94 23.33
C PHE A 285 18.49 1.04 22.45
N TYR A 286 18.16 -0.04 21.74
CA TYR A 286 16.90 -0.18 21.03
C TYR A 286 16.01 -1.15 21.78
N ALA A 287 14.74 -0.81 21.95
CA ALA A 287 13.74 -1.75 22.40
C ALA A 287 12.45 -1.61 21.58
N ILE A 288 11.97 -2.71 21.03
CA ILE A 288 10.79 -2.77 20.15
C ILE A 288 9.75 -3.68 20.82
N SER A 289 8.58 -3.11 21.11
CA SER A 289 7.48 -3.80 21.76
C SER A 289 6.59 -4.55 20.77
N ASP A 290 6.37 -4.00 19.58
CA ASP A 290 5.52 -4.66 18.58
C ASP A 290 5.83 -4.18 17.16
N ILE A 291 5.70 -5.08 16.19
CA ILE A 291 5.81 -4.80 14.76
C ILE A 291 4.57 -5.35 14.07
N LYS A 292 3.75 -4.47 13.50
CA LYS A 292 2.55 -4.88 12.74
C LYS A 292 2.79 -4.78 11.24
N VAL A 293 2.55 -5.89 10.56
CA VAL A 293 2.59 -5.97 9.09
C VAL A 293 1.31 -6.65 8.61
N HIS A 294 0.39 -5.88 8.05
CA HIS A 294 -0.83 -6.42 7.45
C HIS A 294 -0.71 -6.50 5.94
N GLY A 295 -1.17 -7.62 5.39
CA GLY A 295 -1.09 -7.87 3.97
C GLY A 295 -1.80 -9.16 3.57
N ARG A 296 -1.62 -9.53 2.32
CA ARG A 296 -2.13 -10.78 1.75
C ARG A 296 -1.09 -11.42 0.86
N CYS A 297 -1.25 -12.71 0.59
CA CYS A 297 -0.39 -13.37 -0.40
C CYS A 297 -0.60 -12.81 -1.80
N LYS A 298 0.49 -12.53 -2.51
CA LYS A 298 0.44 -12.26 -3.95
C LYS A 298 0.11 -13.56 -4.69
N CYS A 299 -1.11 -13.67 -5.20
CA CYS A 299 -1.56 -14.81 -6.01
C CYS A 299 -1.96 -14.40 -7.43
N ASN A 300 -1.58 -13.19 -7.86
CA ASN A 300 -1.86 -12.63 -9.19
C ASN A 300 -3.35 -12.71 -9.59
N LEU A 301 -4.26 -12.56 -8.61
CA LEU A 301 -5.72 -12.67 -8.79
C LEU A 301 -6.23 -14.07 -9.23
N HIS A 302 -5.51 -15.14 -8.88
CA HIS A 302 -5.88 -16.53 -9.19
C HIS A 302 -6.00 -17.48 -7.98
N ALA A 303 -6.11 -16.96 -6.75
CA ALA A 303 -6.38 -17.79 -5.58
C ALA A 303 -7.00 -16.97 -4.45
N THR A 304 -7.89 -17.59 -3.68
CA THR A 304 -8.48 -17.02 -2.45
C THR A 304 -7.88 -17.62 -1.20
N VAL A 305 -7.31 -18.82 -1.31
CA VAL A 305 -6.70 -19.53 -0.18
C VAL A 305 -5.19 -19.47 -0.32
N CYS A 306 -4.53 -19.12 0.80
CA CYS A 306 -3.08 -19.17 0.93
C CYS A 306 -2.74 -20.07 2.12
N VAL A 307 -2.15 -21.23 1.83
CA VAL A 307 -1.89 -22.28 2.80
C VAL A 307 -0.49 -22.11 3.35
N TYR A 308 -0.36 -22.19 4.68
CA TYR A 308 0.92 -22.26 5.38
C TYR A 308 1.27 -23.73 5.63
N ASP A 309 2.21 -24.26 4.85
CA ASP A 309 2.68 -25.64 4.96
C ASP A 309 4.21 -25.68 5.02
N ASN A 310 4.77 -26.58 5.84
CA ASN A 310 6.21 -26.77 5.99
C ASN A 310 7.02 -25.46 6.20
N SER A 311 6.49 -24.56 7.04
CA SER A 311 7.05 -23.22 7.30
C SER A 311 7.13 -22.29 6.08
N LYS A 312 6.27 -22.52 5.08
CA LYS A 312 6.20 -21.74 3.85
C LYS A 312 4.76 -21.45 3.46
N LEU A 313 4.51 -20.20 3.13
CA LEU A 313 3.21 -19.73 2.68
C LEU A 313 3.09 -19.92 1.15
N THR A 314 2.01 -20.52 0.65
CA THR A 314 1.81 -20.81 -0.79
C THR A 314 0.35 -20.62 -1.22
N CYS A 315 0.13 -20.09 -2.42
CA CYS A 315 -1.21 -19.92 -2.96
C CYS A 315 -1.81 -21.26 -3.44
N GLU A 316 -3.07 -21.52 -3.13
CA GLU A 316 -3.83 -22.63 -3.71
C GLU A 316 -4.38 -22.21 -5.08
N CYS A 317 -3.57 -22.41 -6.12
CA CYS A 317 -3.83 -21.82 -7.43
C CYS A 317 -5.03 -22.41 -8.18
N GLU A 318 -5.94 -21.52 -8.57
CA GLU A 318 -7.09 -21.75 -9.44
C GLU A 318 -6.77 -21.28 -10.88
N HIS A 319 -7.79 -21.14 -11.75
CA HIS A 319 -7.66 -20.59 -13.10
C HIS A 319 -6.66 -21.32 -14.01
N ASN A 320 -6.44 -22.61 -13.73
CA ASN A 320 -5.43 -23.46 -14.39
C ASN A 320 -4.00 -22.91 -14.28
N THR A 321 -3.70 -22.19 -13.20
CA THR A 321 -2.37 -21.65 -12.88
C THR A 321 -1.61 -22.49 -11.86
N THR A 322 -0.31 -22.28 -11.72
CA THR A 322 0.58 -23.01 -10.82
C THR A 322 1.78 -22.14 -10.41
N GLY A 323 2.60 -22.65 -9.49
CA GLY A 323 3.71 -21.94 -8.86
C GLY A 323 3.31 -21.22 -7.57
N PRO A 324 4.28 -20.67 -6.82
CA PRO A 324 4.03 -20.13 -5.48
C PRO A 324 3.08 -18.93 -5.48
N ASP A 325 3.12 -18.12 -6.55
CA ASP A 325 2.31 -16.90 -6.71
C ASP A 325 1.26 -17.05 -7.82
N CYS A 326 1.00 -18.27 -8.31
CA CYS A 326 0.14 -18.53 -9.48
C CYS A 326 0.61 -17.81 -10.77
N GLY A 327 1.93 -17.59 -10.89
CA GLY A 327 2.58 -16.85 -11.97
C GLY A 327 2.88 -17.64 -13.25
N LYS A 328 2.34 -18.86 -13.39
CA LYS A 328 2.57 -19.75 -14.54
C LYS A 328 1.32 -20.55 -14.86
N CYS A 329 1.12 -20.91 -16.12
CA CYS A 329 0.08 -21.86 -16.50
C CYS A 329 0.46 -23.31 -16.17
N LYS A 330 -0.52 -24.14 -15.80
CA LYS A 330 -0.34 -25.59 -15.65
C LYS A 330 0.08 -26.22 -16.99
N LYS A 331 0.76 -27.37 -16.93
CA LYS A 331 1.06 -28.17 -18.12
C LYS A 331 -0.26 -28.49 -18.84
N ASN A 332 -0.25 -28.42 -20.18
CA ASN A 332 -1.42 -28.57 -21.07
C ASN A 332 -2.38 -27.37 -21.13
N TYR A 333 -2.19 -26.32 -20.33
CA TYR A 333 -2.98 -25.08 -20.36
C TYR A 333 -2.19 -23.89 -20.90
N GLN A 334 -1.40 -24.12 -21.96
CA GLN A 334 -0.51 -23.13 -22.55
C GLN A 334 -1.01 -22.65 -23.93
N GLY A 335 -2.33 -22.69 -24.18
CA GLY A 335 -2.95 -22.21 -25.41
C GLY A 335 -2.72 -20.72 -25.68
N ARG A 336 -2.54 -19.95 -24.60
CA ARG A 336 -2.12 -18.54 -24.63
C ARG A 336 -1.03 -18.24 -23.60
N PRO A 337 -0.26 -17.15 -23.76
CA PRO A 337 0.68 -16.68 -22.74
C PRO A 337 -0.02 -16.41 -21.40
N TRP A 338 0.69 -16.63 -20.30
CA TRP A 338 0.17 -16.31 -18.96
C TRP A 338 -0.01 -14.79 -18.79
N SER A 339 -1.10 -14.41 -18.14
CA SER A 339 -1.39 -13.05 -17.72
C SER A 339 -2.08 -13.08 -16.35
N PRO A 340 -1.78 -12.13 -15.44
CA PRO A 340 -2.47 -12.05 -14.15
C PRO A 340 -3.96 -11.76 -14.36
N GLY A 341 -4.81 -12.07 -13.38
CA GLY A 341 -6.17 -11.51 -13.36
C GLY A 341 -6.14 -9.98 -13.26
N SER A 342 -7.29 -9.35 -13.46
CA SER A 342 -7.47 -7.90 -13.31
C SER A 342 -8.72 -7.62 -12.50
N TYR A 343 -8.69 -6.56 -11.70
CA TYR A 343 -9.84 -6.06 -10.96
C TYR A 343 -10.95 -5.53 -11.86
N LEU A 344 -10.66 -5.23 -13.12
CA LEU A 344 -11.63 -4.68 -14.07
C LEU A 344 -12.24 -5.79 -14.95
N PRO A 345 -13.55 -5.69 -15.28
CA PRO A 345 -14.51 -4.69 -14.83
C PRO A 345 -15.10 -5.01 -13.44
N ILE A 346 -15.39 -3.97 -12.66
CA ILE A 346 -16.01 -4.08 -11.34
C ILE A 346 -17.47 -4.55 -11.50
N PRO A 347 -17.99 -5.47 -10.66
CA PRO A 347 -17.40 -5.97 -9.41
C PRO A 347 -16.64 -7.30 -9.50
N LYS A 348 -16.76 -8.04 -10.61
CA LYS A 348 -16.21 -9.40 -10.73
C LYS A 348 -14.74 -9.44 -11.15
N GLY A 349 -14.27 -8.42 -11.87
CA GLY A 349 -12.97 -8.43 -12.52
C GLY A 349 -12.87 -9.46 -13.64
N THR A 350 -11.66 -9.65 -14.16
CA THR A 350 -11.33 -10.63 -15.19
C THR A 350 -10.32 -11.65 -14.67
N ALA A 351 -10.65 -12.93 -14.78
CA ALA A 351 -9.80 -14.01 -14.26
C ALA A 351 -8.54 -14.27 -15.11
N ASN A 352 -8.59 -13.94 -16.41
CA ASN A 352 -7.51 -14.21 -17.38
C ASN A 352 -6.95 -15.64 -17.30
N THR A 353 -7.86 -16.63 -17.27
CA THR A 353 -7.55 -18.06 -17.07
C THR A 353 -6.62 -18.63 -18.14
N CYS A 354 -5.82 -19.64 -17.78
CA CYS A 354 -4.98 -20.33 -18.75
C CYS A 354 -5.82 -21.28 -19.64
N GLU A 355 -5.58 -21.23 -20.95
CA GLU A 355 -6.35 -21.96 -21.98
C GLU A 355 -5.71 -23.31 -22.33
N SER A 356 -6.53 -24.34 -22.51
CA SER A 356 -6.07 -25.68 -22.90
C SER A 356 -5.48 -25.69 -24.32
N LEU A 357 -4.37 -26.42 -24.51
CA LEU A 357 -3.76 -26.64 -25.83
C LEU A 357 -4.66 -27.46 -26.79
N MET A 358 -5.67 -28.15 -26.26
CA MET A 358 -6.50 -29.08 -27.04
C MET A 358 -7.71 -28.41 -27.74
N ILE A 359 -7.90 -27.09 -27.62
CA ILE A 359 -9.02 -26.37 -28.28
C ILE A 359 -8.63 -25.97 -29.71
N SER A 360 -8.02 -26.88 -30.49
CA SER A 360 -7.86 -26.70 -31.94
C SER A 360 -8.58 -27.77 -32.76
N THR A 361 -9.40 -28.63 -32.15
CA THR A 361 -10.02 -29.77 -32.86
C THR A 361 -11.55 -29.76 -32.95
N PHE A 362 -12.26 -28.73 -32.45
CA PHE A 362 -13.74 -28.69 -32.55
C PHE A 362 -14.33 -27.30 -32.84
N THR A 363 -13.72 -26.54 -33.75
CA THR A 363 -14.46 -25.53 -34.52
C THR A 363 -14.07 -25.64 -36.00
N THR A 364 -14.97 -26.20 -36.80
CA THR A 364 -14.97 -26.04 -38.25
C THR A 364 -15.19 -24.56 -38.58
N TYR A 365 -14.14 -23.74 -38.53
CA TYR A 365 -13.91 -22.50 -39.29
C TYR A 365 -12.56 -21.91 -38.84
N PRO A 366 -11.48 -21.97 -39.64
CA PRO A 366 -10.24 -21.31 -39.27
C PRO A 366 -10.35 -19.80 -39.54
N PRO A 367 -10.16 -18.91 -38.54
CA PRO A 367 -9.76 -17.54 -38.87
C PRO A 367 -8.32 -17.61 -39.37
N LYS A 368 -8.10 -17.19 -40.61
CA LYS A 368 -6.76 -17.00 -41.19
C LYS A 368 -5.98 -15.98 -40.34
N PHE A 369 -5.12 -16.44 -39.45
CA PHE A 369 -4.04 -15.62 -38.90
C PHE A 369 -2.74 -16.00 -39.60
N ASN A 370 -2.29 -15.12 -40.51
CA ASN A 370 -0.94 -15.15 -41.06
C ASN A 370 0.06 -14.93 -39.91
N ARG A 371 0.71 -16.01 -39.47
CA ARG A 371 1.86 -15.94 -38.57
C ARG A 371 3.11 -16.26 -39.36
N ILE A 372 3.79 -15.21 -39.81
CA ILE A 372 5.16 -15.29 -40.31
C ILE A 372 6.04 -15.56 -39.07
N TRP A 373 6.55 -16.79 -38.95
CA TRP A 373 7.68 -17.09 -38.09
C TRP A 373 8.96 -16.90 -38.91
N PRO A 374 9.93 -16.09 -38.46
CA PRO A 374 11.26 -16.17 -39.05
C PRO A 374 11.89 -17.51 -38.69
N ASN A 375 12.26 -18.26 -39.73
CA ASN A 375 12.98 -19.52 -39.64
C ASN A 375 14.27 -19.35 -38.81
N ILE A 376 14.42 -20.17 -37.76
CA ILE A 376 15.73 -20.54 -37.23
C ILE A 376 15.86 -22.03 -37.45
N SER A 377 16.45 -22.39 -38.60
CA SER A 377 17.02 -23.70 -38.82
C SER A 377 18.36 -23.80 -38.08
N SER A 378 18.52 -24.93 -37.45
CA SER A 378 19.62 -25.38 -36.62
C SER A 378 20.94 -25.61 -37.36
N LEU A 379 22.03 -25.44 -36.60
CA LEU A 379 23.33 -26.12 -36.65
C LEU A 379 24.28 -25.79 -37.80
N GLU A 380 25.43 -25.16 -37.45
CA GLU A 380 26.73 -25.77 -37.74
C GLU A 380 27.85 -25.22 -36.84
N VAL A 381 28.69 -26.14 -36.40
CA VAL A 381 29.90 -25.95 -35.60
C VAL A 381 31.03 -25.54 -36.53
N SER A 382 31.76 -24.46 -36.21
CA SER A 382 33.23 -24.40 -36.34
C SER A 382 33.78 -23.08 -35.78
N ASN A 383 34.80 -23.21 -34.93
CA ASN A 383 35.77 -22.16 -34.61
C ASN A 383 36.94 -22.34 -35.61
N PRO A 384 37.58 -21.29 -36.15
CA PRO A 384 38.82 -20.83 -35.52
C PRO A 384 39.17 -19.34 -35.69
N LYS A 385 40.11 -18.91 -34.83
CA LYS A 385 40.95 -17.71 -34.90
C LYS A 385 41.45 -17.40 -36.32
N GLN A 386 41.38 -16.13 -36.76
CA GLN A 386 42.54 -15.32 -37.22
C GLN A 386 42.12 -13.96 -37.82
N VAL A 387 42.76 -12.91 -37.28
CA VAL A 387 43.44 -11.80 -37.99
C VAL A 387 42.60 -10.81 -38.81
N ALA A 388 42.63 -9.55 -38.34
CA ALA A 388 42.23 -8.34 -39.05
C ALA A 388 43.12 -8.04 -40.27
N PRO A 389 42.67 -7.16 -41.18
CA PRO A 389 43.38 -5.88 -41.30
C PRO A 389 42.47 -4.63 -41.37
N LYS A 390 43.13 -3.50 -41.08
CA LYS A 390 42.70 -2.10 -41.05
C LYS A 390 42.55 -1.47 -42.45
N VAL A 391 42.04 -0.22 -42.42
CA VAL A 391 42.17 0.92 -43.38
C VAL A 391 40.87 1.13 -44.20
N ALA A 392 40.25 2.31 -44.36
CA ALA A 392 40.55 3.70 -44.01
C ALA A 392 39.26 4.53 -43.80
N LEU A 393 39.49 5.68 -43.17
CA LEU A 393 38.62 6.81 -42.86
C LEU A 393 38.06 7.53 -44.12
N SER A 394 36.82 8.02 -44.05
CA SER A 394 36.45 9.28 -44.71
C SER A 394 35.33 9.99 -43.93
N THR A 395 35.67 11.18 -43.43
CA THR A 395 34.81 12.25 -42.90
C THR A 395 33.89 12.83 -43.97
N VAL A 396 32.64 13.19 -43.63
CA VAL A 396 31.99 14.51 -43.89
C VAL A 396 30.67 14.59 -43.07
N SER A 397 30.47 15.74 -42.42
CA SER A 397 29.30 16.17 -41.65
C SER A 397 28.08 16.54 -42.49
N SER A 398 26.86 16.23 -42.02
CA SER A 398 25.70 17.15 -41.98
C SER A 398 24.38 16.44 -41.58
N VAL A 399 23.78 16.91 -40.48
CA VAL A 399 22.37 17.38 -40.35
C VAL A 399 21.20 16.49 -40.86
N GLN A 400 20.18 16.32 -39.99
CA GLN A 400 18.82 15.72 -40.17
C GLN A 400 18.70 14.19 -39.96
N VAL A 401 17.68 13.60 -39.33
CA VAL A 401 16.41 14.06 -38.72
C VAL A 401 15.96 12.96 -37.73
N ALA A 402 15.46 13.36 -36.56
CA ALA A 402 14.83 12.49 -35.59
C ALA A 402 13.40 12.12 -36.07
N ASN A 403 13.10 10.81 -36.17
CA ASN A 403 11.79 10.32 -36.53
C ASN A 403 11.00 10.00 -35.25
N HIS A 404 10.21 10.97 -34.75
CA HIS A 404 9.29 10.77 -33.63
C HIS A 404 8.01 10.07 -34.11
N LYS A 405 7.68 8.92 -33.51
CA LYS A 405 6.33 8.32 -33.60
C LYS A 405 5.31 9.28 -32.99
N ARG A 406 4.47 9.88 -33.84
CA ARG A 406 3.32 10.71 -33.45
C ARG A 406 2.23 9.81 -32.85
N ALA A 407 1.79 10.13 -31.63
CA ALA A 407 0.59 9.55 -31.03
C ALA A 407 -0.66 10.14 -31.71
N ASN A 408 -1.66 9.31 -32.01
CA ASN A 408 -2.93 9.75 -32.60
C ASN A 408 -3.78 10.42 -31.51
N VAL A 409 -4.15 11.69 -31.71
CA VAL A 409 -4.81 12.53 -30.70
C VAL A 409 -6.35 12.48 -30.80
N CYS A 410 -6.92 11.98 -31.90
CA CYS A 410 -8.37 11.87 -32.05
C CYS A 410 -8.79 10.43 -32.38
N ASP A 411 -9.78 9.93 -31.64
CA ASP A 411 -10.52 8.70 -31.92
C ASP A 411 -11.53 8.91 -33.08
N ASN A 412 -11.96 7.81 -33.72
CA ASN A 412 -13.03 7.75 -34.73
C ASN A 412 -14.40 8.31 -34.28
N GLU A 413 -14.61 8.63 -33.01
CA GLU A 413 -15.84 9.26 -32.48
C GLU A 413 -15.78 10.80 -32.34
N LEU A 414 -14.74 11.48 -32.85
CA LEU A 414 -14.64 12.95 -32.96
C LEU A 414 -14.70 13.79 -31.65
N LEU A 415 -14.63 13.18 -30.46
CA LEU A 415 -14.93 13.86 -29.18
C LEU A 415 -13.72 14.20 -28.26
N HIS A 416 -12.51 14.39 -28.79
CA HIS A 416 -11.35 14.74 -27.95
C HIS A 416 -10.93 16.22 -27.96
N CYS A 417 -11.29 16.99 -28.99
CA CYS A 417 -10.95 18.42 -29.04
C CYS A 417 -11.92 19.24 -28.18
N GLN A 418 -11.38 19.98 -27.22
CA GLN A 418 -12.14 20.82 -26.29
C GLN A 418 -12.35 22.23 -26.84
N ASN A 419 -13.20 23.03 -26.19
CA ASN A 419 -13.39 24.46 -26.45
C ASN A 419 -13.68 24.81 -27.93
N GLY A 420 -14.42 23.94 -28.63
CA GLY A 420 -14.80 24.15 -30.03
C GLY A 420 -13.70 23.86 -31.05
N GLY A 421 -12.65 23.12 -30.68
CA GLY A 421 -11.62 22.65 -31.61
C GLY A 421 -12.13 21.58 -32.57
N THR A 422 -11.66 21.62 -33.81
CA THR A 422 -12.04 20.63 -34.85
C THR A 422 -10.90 19.64 -35.08
N CYS A 423 -11.18 18.34 -35.07
CA CYS A 423 -10.15 17.36 -35.38
C CYS A 423 -9.84 17.33 -36.88
N HIS A 424 -8.55 17.34 -37.22
CA HIS A 424 -8.07 17.26 -38.60
C HIS A 424 -7.34 15.93 -38.85
N ASN A 425 -7.87 15.15 -39.80
CA ASN A 425 -7.36 13.85 -40.25
C ASN A 425 -7.15 12.80 -39.13
N ASN A 426 -7.87 12.90 -38.01
CA ASN A 426 -7.73 12.05 -36.82
C ASN A 426 -6.33 12.09 -36.15
N VAL A 427 -5.48 13.07 -36.50
CA VAL A 427 -4.11 13.17 -35.95
C VAL A 427 -3.94 14.33 -34.98
N ARG A 428 -4.68 15.45 -35.14
CA ARG A 428 -4.51 16.64 -34.30
C ARG A 428 -5.78 17.51 -34.22
N CYS A 429 -5.94 18.25 -33.13
CA CYS A 429 -6.97 19.28 -32.98
C CYS A 429 -6.54 20.61 -33.62
N LEU A 430 -7.47 21.29 -34.29
CA LEU A 430 -7.34 22.68 -34.75
C LEU A 430 -8.12 23.58 -33.79
N CYS A 431 -7.40 24.44 -33.06
CA CYS A 431 -7.98 25.27 -32.02
C CYS A 431 -8.48 26.62 -32.56
N PRO A 432 -9.61 27.15 -32.05
CA PRO A 432 -10.03 28.52 -32.30
C PRO A 432 -9.01 29.53 -31.78
N ALA A 433 -9.01 30.76 -32.29
CA ALA A 433 -7.97 31.76 -32.03
C ALA A 433 -7.71 32.05 -30.53
N ALA A 434 -8.74 31.90 -29.69
CA ALA A 434 -8.67 32.12 -28.24
C ALA A 434 -8.11 30.92 -27.45
N TYR A 435 -7.80 29.79 -28.09
CA TYR A 435 -7.34 28.58 -27.42
C TYR A 435 -6.09 27.97 -28.08
N THR A 436 -5.30 27.25 -27.28
CA THR A 436 -4.08 26.55 -27.66
C THR A 436 -3.96 25.25 -26.85
N GLY A 437 -2.96 24.42 -27.15
CA GLY A 437 -2.79 23.10 -26.55
C GLY A 437 -3.14 21.96 -27.52
N ILE A 438 -2.81 20.73 -27.14
CA ILE A 438 -2.91 19.55 -28.00
C ILE A 438 -4.39 19.18 -28.25
N LEU A 439 -5.26 19.52 -27.29
CA LEU A 439 -6.71 19.32 -27.33
C LEU A 439 -7.47 20.66 -27.26
N CYS A 440 -6.80 21.80 -27.46
CA CYS A 440 -7.38 23.15 -27.30
C CYS A 440 -7.80 23.48 -25.87
N GLU A 441 -7.12 22.89 -24.90
CA GLU A 441 -7.46 22.95 -23.48
C GLU A 441 -7.01 24.25 -22.79
N LYS A 442 -6.14 25.05 -23.40
CA LYS A 442 -5.58 26.28 -22.80
C LYS A 442 -6.12 27.52 -23.48
N LEU A 443 -6.42 28.57 -22.72
CA LEU A 443 -6.73 29.89 -23.29
C LEU A 443 -5.44 30.53 -23.83
N ARG A 444 -5.52 31.19 -24.99
CA ARG A 444 -4.40 31.90 -25.60
C ARG A 444 -4.38 33.33 -25.06
N CYS A 445 -3.46 33.61 -24.14
CA CYS A 445 -3.19 34.96 -23.66
C CYS A 445 -2.14 35.60 -24.59
N GLU A 446 -2.45 36.72 -25.24
CA GLU A 446 -1.45 37.52 -25.95
C GLU A 446 -0.68 38.39 -24.96
N GLU A 447 0.65 38.38 -25.05
CA GLU A 447 1.53 39.09 -24.11
C GLU A 447 1.43 40.61 -24.31
N ALA A 448 0.75 41.27 -23.37
CA ALA A 448 1.28 42.40 -22.60
C ALA A 448 0.33 42.72 -21.45
N GLY A 449 0.55 42.09 -20.29
CA GLY A 449 0.00 42.54 -19.01
C GLY A 449 -1.14 41.71 -18.41
N SER A 450 -0.82 41.00 -17.32
CA SER A 450 -1.72 40.50 -16.27
C SER A 450 -2.74 39.41 -16.65
N CYS A 451 -2.36 38.14 -16.43
CA CYS A 451 -3.32 37.13 -15.96
C CYS A 451 -3.10 36.91 -14.46
N GLY A 452 -3.43 37.93 -13.66
CA GLY A 452 -3.60 37.78 -12.22
C GLY A 452 -4.96 37.18 -11.92
N SER A 453 -4.97 36.04 -11.22
CA SER A 453 -6.15 35.59 -10.48
C SER A 453 -6.25 36.43 -9.21
N ASP A 454 -6.90 37.60 -9.27
CA ASP A 454 -7.73 38.05 -8.14
C ASP A 454 -8.62 39.28 -8.43
N SER A 455 -9.87 39.15 -7.95
CA SER A 455 -10.80 40.19 -7.48
C SER A 455 -11.45 41.19 -8.45
N GLY A 456 -12.79 41.21 -8.46
CA GLY A 456 -13.58 42.33 -8.99
C GLY A 456 -15.10 42.19 -8.84
N GLN A 457 -15.63 42.74 -7.75
CA GLN A 457 -17.06 42.90 -7.44
C GLN A 457 -17.79 43.88 -8.38
N GLY A 458 -19.12 43.75 -8.47
CA GLY A 458 -20.10 44.77 -8.89
C GLY A 458 -21.27 44.13 -9.67
N ALA A 459 -22.56 44.28 -9.35
CA ALA A 459 -23.27 45.32 -8.60
C ALA A 459 -24.61 44.80 -8.03
N SER A 460 -25.07 45.48 -6.97
CA SER A 460 -26.40 45.37 -6.34
C SER A 460 -27.51 46.02 -7.20
N PRO A 461 -28.81 45.73 -6.93
CA PRO A 461 -29.59 46.80 -6.30
C PRO A 461 -30.50 46.34 -5.14
N ARG A 462 -30.36 47.08 -4.04
CA ARG A 462 -31.36 47.58 -3.05
C ARG A 462 -32.77 46.95 -3.02
N GLY A 463 -33.20 46.57 -1.80
CA GLY A 463 -34.61 46.54 -1.41
C GLY A 463 -34.92 45.76 -0.12
N HIS A 464 -34.68 46.35 1.05
CA HIS A 464 -35.36 45.99 2.33
C HIS A 464 -36.54 46.97 2.52
N PRO A 465 -37.65 46.62 3.19
CA PRO A 465 -37.63 46.43 4.65
C PRO A 465 -38.55 45.33 5.22
N ALA A 466 -38.32 45.13 6.53
CA ALA A 466 -38.92 44.22 7.49
C ALA A 466 -40.45 44.19 7.57
N LEU A 467 -41.00 43.04 8.00
CA LEU A 467 -42.13 43.00 8.93
C LEU A 467 -42.01 41.77 9.85
N LEU A 468 -42.11 42.04 11.16
CA LEU A 468 -42.09 41.09 12.28
C LEU A 468 -43.53 40.75 12.70
N LEU A 469 -43.67 39.60 13.39
CA LEU A 469 -44.68 39.23 14.41
C LEU A 469 -46.09 38.79 14.01
N LEU A 470 -46.42 37.55 14.43
CA LEU A 470 -47.57 37.14 15.28
C LEU A 470 -47.39 35.62 15.57
N LEU A 471 -46.92 35.22 16.77
CA LEU A 471 -47.69 34.89 17.99
C LEU A 471 -48.60 33.65 17.86
N LEU A 472 -48.26 32.55 18.55
CA LEU A 472 -48.94 32.05 19.77
C LEU A 472 -48.43 30.63 20.20
N PRO A 473 -48.63 30.20 21.47
CA PRO A 473 -47.74 29.29 22.22
C PRO A 473 -48.40 28.02 22.81
N LEU A 474 -47.55 27.09 23.33
CA LEU A 474 -47.67 26.20 24.54
C LEU A 474 -48.94 25.31 24.73
N PRO A 475 -48.83 24.07 25.27
CA PRO A 475 -48.33 23.87 26.65
C PRO A 475 -47.55 22.58 26.97
N PRO A 476 -46.85 22.55 28.13
CA PRO A 476 -46.43 21.37 28.85
C PRO A 476 -47.39 21.08 30.03
N LEU A 477 -47.66 19.81 30.33
CA LEU A 477 -48.18 19.35 31.64
C LEU A 477 -47.07 18.48 32.24
N LEU A 478 -46.35 18.86 33.30
CA LEU A 478 -46.67 19.06 34.73
C LEU A 478 -47.15 17.78 35.46
N THR A 479 -46.22 17.22 36.27
CA THR A 479 -46.28 16.85 37.71
C THR A 479 -47.42 15.95 38.21
N ALA A 480 -47.24 15.03 39.17
CA ALA A 480 -46.65 15.27 40.48
C ALA A 480 -46.54 14.01 41.39
N LEU A 481 -45.61 14.07 42.37
CA LEU A 481 -45.71 13.61 43.78
C LEU A 481 -45.63 12.08 44.04
N LEU A 482 -44.91 11.49 45.02
CA LEU A 482 -44.34 11.84 46.34
C LEU A 482 -43.32 10.73 46.70
N ALA A 483 -42.11 11.04 47.18
CA ALA A 483 -41.70 11.05 48.59
C ALA A 483 -41.05 9.74 49.11
N THR A 484 -39.82 9.94 49.64
CA THR A 484 -39.27 9.36 50.88
C THR A 484 -39.25 7.84 51.08
N ALA A 485 -38.05 7.25 51.11
CA ALA A 485 -37.41 6.73 52.33
C ALA A 485 -36.36 5.65 51.97
N SER A 486 -35.10 5.92 52.31
CA SER A 486 -34.13 4.87 52.71
C SER A 486 -34.72 4.10 53.92
N PRO A 487 -34.35 2.83 54.22
CA PRO A 487 -32.95 2.47 54.49
C PRO A 487 -32.50 1.02 54.17
N LEU A 488 -31.17 0.85 54.23
CA LEU A 488 -30.38 -0.27 54.78
C LEU A 488 -30.66 -1.73 54.33
N GLY A 489 -29.58 -2.40 53.93
CA GLY A 489 -29.51 -3.85 53.87
C GLY A 489 -28.11 -4.35 53.53
N PHE A 490 -27.25 -4.34 54.55
CA PHE A 490 -25.99 -5.10 54.79
C PHE A 490 -24.96 -5.30 53.68
#